data_AF-A0A3N4J7S0-F1
#
_entry.id   AF-A0A3N4J7S0-F1
#
_cell.length_a   1.000
_cell.length_b   1.000
_cell.length_c   1.000
_cell.angle_alpha   90.00
_cell.angle_beta   90.00
_cell.angle_gamma   90.00
#
_symmetry.space_group_name_H-M   'P 1'
#
loop_
_entity.id
_entity.type
_entity.pdbx_description
1 polymer ?
#
loop_
_entity_poly.entity_id
_entity_poly.type
_entity_poly.pdbx_seq_one_letter_code
_entity_poly.pdbx_strand_id
1 'polypeptide(L)'
;MSLLSTNPLPAELIRLLTIFTDPLQKTANAFLRIPGVQENTFTRVCELHNTLEVLSTTREPISALMQLLGAPTMASGQDSASSSAREYLSFMLNAEFILFEAYRMYGLRMNPSLAHWVDVCLDYEAAEKEKREKKKQDGGVDGSAESGVREEVLRIRVAFVKGILSEHGEGLAGLSPHEFVSRGLEFVVDLDSFTEALCEQGIDDSLLEGKKTLRGGVGESGYSSASGVTSGAQSPSNGRPSPLEQDTAAEVSKFLVRAISEELRPNVVNSLLATLKSTPSLLTTCPLDYLPTSTLASLISNNPVLAREILLLLLSPPPPPPPTTTTTSTTPTPDSTPPLSSTTPSSTSHRRQEILSSLSFLTPTLNALETINILITQTSALTKDEADLLIHNFLSNGTRSAEEMLDGEYHDGGSGKRAQARQVQLLCLFVQSLVRAGVISLQDVYYEVQMLGVRFMYVKEARELWRGVCG
;
A
#
# COMPACT_ATOMS: atom_id res chain seq x y z
N MET A 1 16.86 1.47 -9.76
CA MET A 1 15.93 0.96 -8.73
C MET A 1 16.44 -0.37 -8.19
N SER A 2 17.15 -0.42 -7.06
CA SER A 2 17.52 -1.72 -6.48
C SER A 2 16.26 -2.37 -5.90
N LEU A 3 15.73 -3.41 -6.54
CA LEU A 3 14.54 -4.16 -6.10
C LEU A 3 14.97 -5.35 -5.23
N LEU A 4 14.24 -5.55 -4.14
CA LEU A 4 14.08 -6.72 -3.26
C LEU A 4 14.69 -8.07 -3.70
N SER A 5 15.27 -8.81 -2.75
CA SER A 5 15.97 -10.10 -2.90
C SER A 5 17.21 -10.03 -3.79
N THR A 6 18.41 -9.90 -3.22
CA THR A 6 19.69 -9.96 -3.98
C THR A 6 19.91 -11.26 -4.74
N ASN A 7 19.04 -12.25 -4.58
CA ASN A 7 19.20 -13.55 -5.20
C ASN A 7 18.75 -13.49 -6.68
N PRO A 8 19.57 -14.05 -7.59
CA PRO A 8 19.14 -14.27 -8.95
C PRO A 8 18.05 -15.35 -9.02
N LEU A 9 17.37 -15.40 -10.15
CA LEU A 9 16.37 -16.41 -10.45
C LEU A 9 16.99 -17.82 -10.40
N PRO A 10 16.32 -18.84 -9.82
CA PRO A 10 16.83 -20.21 -9.83
C PRO A 10 17.14 -20.73 -11.24
N ALA A 11 18.23 -21.51 -11.36
CA ALA A 11 18.71 -22.04 -12.63
C ALA A 11 17.63 -22.76 -13.47
N GLU A 12 16.73 -23.50 -12.81
CA GLU A 12 15.65 -24.22 -13.49
C GLU A 12 14.64 -23.28 -14.14
N LEU A 13 14.35 -22.15 -13.49
CA LEU A 13 13.50 -21.11 -14.06
C LEU A 13 14.22 -20.37 -15.19
N ILE A 14 15.52 -20.11 -15.05
CA ILE A 14 16.34 -19.50 -16.11
C ILE A 14 16.32 -20.38 -17.37
N ARG A 15 16.45 -21.71 -17.25
CA ARG A 15 16.37 -22.65 -18.39
C ARG A 15 15.09 -22.48 -19.19
N LEU A 16 13.95 -22.34 -18.51
CA LEU A 16 12.66 -22.13 -19.18
C LEU A 16 12.66 -20.85 -20.03
N LEU A 17 13.37 -19.81 -19.61
CA LEU A 17 13.44 -18.53 -20.31
C LEU A 17 14.44 -18.52 -21.47
N THR A 18 15.33 -19.52 -21.56
CA THR A 18 16.28 -19.64 -22.67
C THR A 18 15.70 -20.29 -23.93
N ILE A 19 14.42 -20.67 -23.92
CA ILE A 19 13.76 -21.28 -25.09
C ILE A 19 13.55 -20.20 -26.17
N PHE A 20 14.22 -20.37 -27.32
CA PHE A 20 14.22 -19.38 -28.41
C PHE A 20 13.05 -19.51 -29.39
N THR A 21 12.46 -20.71 -29.49
CA THR A 21 11.51 -21.08 -30.55
C THR A 21 10.06 -21.12 -30.10
N ASP A 22 9.80 -21.16 -28.80
CA ASP A 22 8.45 -21.17 -28.29
C ASP A 22 7.85 -19.76 -28.31
N PRO A 23 6.53 -19.63 -28.59
CA PRO A 23 5.84 -18.35 -28.47
C PRO A 23 5.98 -17.78 -27.05
N LEU A 24 6.16 -16.46 -26.95
CA LEU A 24 6.35 -15.74 -25.69
C LEU A 24 5.22 -16.03 -24.69
N GLN A 25 3.96 -16.07 -25.16
CA GLN A 25 2.82 -16.42 -24.32
C GLN A 25 2.89 -17.85 -23.78
N LYS A 26 3.40 -18.81 -24.57
CA LYS A 26 3.55 -20.20 -24.14
C LYS A 26 4.59 -20.28 -23.03
N THR A 27 5.74 -19.61 -23.20
CA THR A 27 6.80 -19.54 -22.18
C THR A 27 6.31 -18.87 -20.90
N ALA A 28 5.62 -17.72 -21.01
CA ALA A 28 5.08 -17.01 -19.85
C ALA A 28 4.03 -17.84 -19.10
N ASN A 29 3.10 -18.49 -19.82
CA ASN A 29 2.12 -19.38 -19.21
C ASN A 29 2.77 -20.57 -18.50
N ALA A 30 3.83 -21.15 -19.08
CA ALA A 30 4.58 -22.22 -18.44
C ALA A 30 5.25 -21.73 -17.15
N PHE A 31 5.87 -20.55 -17.18
CA PHE A 31 6.54 -19.96 -16.03
C PHE A 31 5.56 -19.64 -14.89
N LEU A 32 4.47 -18.93 -15.20
CA LEU A 32 3.47 -18.47 -14.22
C LEU A 32 2.59 -19.61 -13.67
N ARG A 33 2.65 -20.82 -14.23
CA ARG A 33 1.92 -22.00 -13.73
C ARG A 33 2.75 -22.91 -12.82
N ILE A 34 4.04 -22.64 -12.64
CA ILE A 34 4.87 -23.40 -11.71
C ILE A 34 4.35 -23.13 -10.28
N PRO A 35 4.00 -24.15 -9.47
CA PRO A 35 3.41 -23.94 -8.15
C PRO A 35 4.23 -23.01 -7.25
N GLY A 36 5.55 -23.20 -7.20
CA GLY A 36 6.46 -22.33 -6.43
C GLY A 36 6.64 -20.91 -7.01
N VAL A 37 6.21 -20.68 -8.26
CA VAL A 37 6.09 -19.34 -8.83
C VAL A 37 4.75 -18.74 -8.44
N GLN A 38 3.63 -19.48 -8.56
CA GLN A 38 2.31 -18.99 -8.17
C GLN A 38 2.24 -18.56 -6.71
N GLU A 39 2.74 -19.41 -5.81
CA GLU A 39 2.79 -19.15 -4.37
C GLU A 39 3.65 -17.93 -4.01
N ASN A 40 4.66 -17.61 -4.82
CA ASN A 40 5.64 -16.55 -4.54
C ASN A 40 5.85 -15.64 -5.75
N THR A 41 4.78 -15.27 -6.45
CA THR A 41 4.85 -14.59 -7.77
C THR A 41 5.70 -13.32 -7.67
N PHE A 42 5.49 -12.55 -6.60
CA PHE A 42 6.26 -11.34 -6.31
C PHE A 42 7.76 -11.62 -6.21
N THR A 43 8.17 -12.57 -5.35
CA THR A 43 9.57 -12.91 -5.15
C THR A 43 10.22 -13.32 -6.47
N ARG A 44 9.51 -14.09 -7.30
CA ARG A 44 10.01 -14.50 -8.62
C ARG A 44 10.13 -13.35 -9.60
N VAL A 45 9.21 -12.39 -9.57
CA VAL A 45 9.28 -11.17 -10.37
C VAL A 45 10.47 -10.31 -9.94
N CYS A 46 10.74 -10.20 -8.64
CA CYS A 46 11.92 -9.50 -8.14
C CYS A 46 13.23 -10.19 -8.53
N GLU A 47 13.34 -11.51 -8.34
CA GLU A 47 14.50 -12.29 -8.79
C GLU A 47 14.70 -12.17 -10.32
N LEU A 48 13.61 -12.11 -11.09
CA LEU A 48 13.66 -11.91 -12.54
C LEU A 48 14.21 -10.52 -12.91
N HIS A 49 13.72 -9.46 -12.25
CA HIS A 49 14.26 -8.10 -12.37
C HIS A 49 15.75 -8.05 -12.03
N ASN A 50 16.16 -8.65 -10.92
CA ASN A 50 17.56 -8.64 -10.49
C ASN A 50 18.45 -9.43 -11.45
N THR A 51 17.95 -10.54 -11.99
CA THR A 51 18.68 -11.30 -13.01
C THR A 51 18.82 -10.48 -14.30
N LEU A 52 17.75 -9.80 -14.75
CA LEU A 52 17.81 -8.88 -15.88
C LEU A 52 18.83 -7.75 -15.65
N GLU A 53 18.82 -7.12 -14.48
CA GLU A 53 19.75 -6.04 -14.13
C GLU A 53 21.22 -6.52 -14.13
N VAL A 54 21.51 -7.65 -13.47
CA VAL A 54 22.84 -8.27 -13.45
C VAL A 54 23.34 -8.56 -14.86
N LEU A 55 22.51 -9.19 -15.70
CA LEU A 55 22.88 -9.52 -17.07
C LEU A 55 22.95 -8.30 -17.99
N SER A 56 22.28 -7.20 -17.65
CA SER A 56 22.36 -5.95 -18.43
C SER A 56 23.63 -5.16 -18.12
N THR A 57 24.06 -5.19 -16.86
CA THR A 57 25.16 -4.33 -16.37
C THR A 57 26.52 -5.02 -16.43
N THR A 58 26.58 -6.35 -16.42
CA THR A 58 27.85 -7.08 -16.49
C THR A 58 28.55 -6.92 -17.85
N ARG A 59 29.89 -7.00 -17.82
CA ARG A 59 30.75 -6.92 -19.01
C ARG A 59 30.64 -8.17 -19.90
N GLU A 60 30.43 -9.32 -19.28
CA GLU A 60 30.37 -10.63 -19.96
C GLU A 60 29.02 -11.33 -19.69
N PRO A 61 27.91 -10.83 -20.28
CA PRO A 61 26.57 -11.29 -19.93
C PRO A 61 26.31 -12.75 -20.28
N ILE A 62 26.90 -13.23 -21.37
CA ILE A 62 26.79 -14.64 -21.77
C ILE A 62 27.47 -15.54 -20.73
N SER A 63 28.69 -15.17 -20.29
CA SER A 63 29.42 -15.92 -19.25
C SER A 63 28.64 -15.93 -17.93
N ALA A 64 28.10 -14.78 -17.52
CA ALA A 64 27.27 -14.67 -16.33
C ALA A 64 26.00 -15.53 -16.41
N LEU A 65 25.31 -15.54 -17.56
CA LEU A 65 24.14 -16.41 -17.76
C LEU A 65 24.51 -17.90 -17.68
N MET A 66 25.63 -18.30 -18.28
CA MET A 66 26.09 -19.70 -18.22
C MET A 66 26.43 -20.13 -16.79
N GLN A 67 27.00 -19.23 -15.98
CA GLN A 67 27.25 -19.47 -14.56
C GLN A 67 25.94 -19.67 -13.79
N LEU A 68 24.93 -18.82 -14.04
CA LEU A 68 23.61 -18.96 -13.42
C LEU A 68 22.89 -20.26 -13.81
N LEU A 69 23.12 -20.76 -15.02
CA LEU A 69 22.60 -22.06 -15.49
C LEU A 69 23.34 -23.27 -14.89
N GLY A 70 24.46 -23.03 -14.19
CA GLY A 70 25.35 -24.08 -13.68
C GLY A 70 26.08 -24.84 -14.79
N ALA A 71 26.20 -24.27 -15.99
CA ALA A 71 26.91 -24.89 -17.10
C ALA A 71 28.43 -24.76 -16.89
N PRO A 72 29.22 -25.82 -17.12
CA PRO A 72 30.68 -25.71 -17.10
C PRO A 72 31.12 -24.71 -18.18
N THR A 73 32.11 -23.87 -17.86
CA THR A 73 32.70 -22.92 -18.81
C THR A 73 33.16 -23.67 -20.06
N MET A 74 32.34 -23.61 -21.12
CA MET A 74 32.56 -24.40 -22.33
C MET A 74 33.83 -23.93 -23.06
N ALA A 75 34.62 -24.88 -23.57
CA ALA A 75 35.78 -24.61 -24.40
C ALA A 75 35.36 -23.94 -25.72
N SER A 76 36.14 -22.95 -26.16
CA SER A 76 35.85 -22.05 -27.27
C SER A 76 35.68 -22.77 -28.62
N GLY A 77 34.43 -23.01 -29.02
CA GLY A 77 34.05 -23.36 -30.39
C GLY A 77 33.13 -22.28 -30.98
N GLN A 78 33.31 -21.93 -32.26
CA GLN A 78 32.58 -20.84 -32.92
C GLN A 78 31.05 -21.07 -32.96
N ASP A 79 30.61 -22.33 -33.13
CA ASP A 79 29.19 -22.70 -33.08
C ASP A 79 28.58 -22.52 -31.67
N SER A 80 29.40 -22.68 -30.62
CA SER A 80 28.97 -22.47 -29.24
C SER A 80 28.67 -21.00 -28.96
N ALA A 81 29.44 -20.07 -29.53
CA ALA A 81 29.25 -18.65 -29.30
C ALA A 81 27.90 -18.15 -29.85
N SER A 82 27.52 -18.60 -31.05
CA SER A 82 26.21 -18.28 -31.64
C SER A 82 25.06 -18.85 -30.82
N SER A 83 25.21 -20.08 -30.29
CA SER A 83 24.20 -20.69 -29.43
C SER A 83 24.02 -19.93 -28.12
N SER A 84 25.11 -19.57 -27.43
CA SER A 84 25.01 -18.86 -26.15
C SER A 84 24.49 -17.42 -26.30
N ALA A 85 24.79 -16.76 -27.43
CA ALA A 85 24.18 -15.47 -27.77
C ALA A 85 22.66 -15.57 -27.94
N ARG A 86 22.19 -16.66 -28.57
CA ARG A 86 20.77 -16.95 -28.75
C ARG A 86 20.08 -17.22 -27.41
N GLU A 87 20.69 -18.02 -26.53
CA GLU A 87 20.16 -18.28 -25.18
C GLU A 87 20.05 -17.00 -24.36
N TYR A 88 21.07 -16.14 -24.43
CA TYR A 88 21.06 -14.83 -23.78
C TYR A 88 19.93 -13.96 -24.30
N LEU A 89 19.79 -13.83 -25.62
CA LEU A 89 18.70 -13.06 -26.21
C LEU A 89 17.32 -13.62 -25.86
N SER A 90 17.16 -14.95 -25.91
CA SER A 90 15.92 -15.65 -25.52
C SER A 90 15.53 -15.29 -24.10
N PHE A 91 16.50 -15.37 -23.17
CA PHE A 91 16.29 -15.00 -21.78
C PHE A 91 15.77 -13.57 -21.65
N MET A 92 16.45 -12.61 -22.30
CA MET A 92 16.06 -11.20 -22.22
C MET A 92 14.62 -10.98 -22.69
N LEU A 93 14.25 -11.52 -23.87
CA LEU A 93 12.91 -11.27 -24.42
C LEU A 93 11.80 -11.99 -23.63
N ASN A 94 12.02 -13.25 -23.24
CA ASN A 94 11.05 -14.00 -22.43
C ASN A 94 10.87 -13.37 -21.05
N ALA A 95 11.95 -12.89 -20.42
CA ALA A 95 11.90 -12.23 -19.12
C ALA A 95 11.08 -10.93 -19.17
N GLU A 96 11.34 -10.05 -20.14
CA GLU A 96 10.57 -8.81 -20.30
C GLU A 96 9.07 -9.11 -20.56
N PHE A 97 8.77 -10.14 -21.35
CA PHE A 97 7.39 -10.54 -21.61
C PHE A 97 6.69 -11.12 -20.38
N ILE A 98 7.40 -11.84 -19.50
CA ILE A 98 6.84 -12.32 -18.23
C ILE A 98 6.53 -11.16 -17.30
N LEU A 99 7.39 -10.15 -17.22
CA LEU A 99 7.13 -8.93 -16.44
C LEU A 99 5.88 -8.19 -16.94
N PHE A 100 5.64 -8.20 -18.25
CA PHE A 100 4.40 -7.72 -18.85
C PHE A 100 3.20 -8.60 -18.48
N GLU A 101 3.29 -9.91 -18.73
CA GLU A 101 2.17 -10.84 -18.57
C GLU A 101 1.72 -10.98 -17.11
N ALA A 102 2.67 -11.01 -16.17
CA ALA A 102 2.39 -11.14 -14.73
C ALA A 102 1.49 -10.02 -14.18
N TYR A 103 1.51 -8.84 -14.80
CA TYR A 103 0.72 -7.68 -14.38
C TYR A 103 -0.19 -7.14 -15.48
N ARG A 104 -0.42 -7.90 -16.56
CA ARG A 104 -1.22 -7.45 -17.71
C ARG A 104 -2.62 -6.99 -17.30
N MET A 105 -3.25 -7.68 -16.35
CA MET A 105 -4.59 -7.35 -15.85
C MET A 105 -4.71 -5.94 -15.26
N TYR A 106 -3.62 -5.36 -14.76
CA TYR A 106 -3.62 -4.01 -14.18
C TYR A 106 -3.49 -2.91 -15.24
N GLY A 107 -3.10 -3.26 -16.47
CA GLY A 107 -2.80 -2.34 -17.55
C GLY A 107 -1.39 -1.74 -17.44
N LEU A 108 -0.85 -1.29 -18.56
CA LEU A 108 0.54 -0.85 -18.67
C LEU A 108 0.89 0.30 -17.71
N ARG A 109 -0.01 1.29 -17.55
CA ARG A 109 0.17 2.45 -16.65
C ARG A 109 0.40 2.05 -15.19
N MET A 110 -0.13 0.92 -14.77
CA MET A 110 0.00 0.39 -13.40
C MET A 110 0.94 -0.82 -13.35
N ASN A 111 1.66 -1.13 -14.43
CA ASN A 111 2.62 -2.21 -14.39
C ASN A 111 3.83 -1.78 -13.53
N PRO A 112 4.22 -2.56 -12.52
CA PRO A 112 5.34 -2.20 -11.64
C PRO A 112 6.69 -2.15 -12.35
N SER A 113 6.80 -2.77 -13.53
CA SER A 113 8.00 -2.78 -14.38
C SER A 113 8.04 -1.60 -15.37
N LEU A 114 7.05 -0.70 -15.35
CA LEU A 114 6.97 0.43 -16.29
C LEU A 114 8.22 1.31 -16.24
N ALA A 115 8.66 1.70 -15.05
CA ALA A 115 9.86 2.53 -14.90
C ALA A 115 11.11 1.86 -15.44
N HIS A 116 11.28 0.56 -15.17
CA HIS A 116 12.38 -0.23 -15.72
C HIS A 116 12.39 -0.19 -17.26
N TRP A 117 11.24 -0.34 -17.91
CA TRP A 117 11.17 -0.28 -19.37
C TRP A 117 11.48 1.10 -19.94
N VAL A 118 11.02 2.17 -19.28
CA VAL A 118 11.33 3.54 -19.65
C VAL A 118 12.84 3.80 -19.50
N ASP A 119 13.43 3.40 -18.36
CA ASP A 119 14.87 3.53 -18.08
C ASP A 119 15.71 2.78 -19.14
N VAL A 120 15.36 1.54 -19.47
CA VAL A 120 16.05 0.74 -20.50
C VAL A 120 16.07 1.46 -21.86
N CYS A 121 14.99 2.14 -22.21
CA CYS A 121 14.89 2.88 -23.47
C CYS A 121 15.69 4.20 -23.41
N LEU A 122 15.59 4.96 -22.32
CA LEU A 122 16.34 6.20 -22.12
C LEU A 122 17.85 5.98 -22.10
N ASP A 123 18.32 4.97 -21.37
CA ASP A 123 19.73 4.61 -21.28
C ASP A 123 20.32 4.24 -22.65
N TYR A 124 19.56 3.49 -23.45
CA TYR A 124 19.97 3.13 -24.80
C TYR A 124 20.03 4.35 -25.73
N GLU A 125 19.03 5.22 -25.70
CA GLU A 125 19.00 6.44 -26.52
C GLU A 125 20.14 7.40 -26.17
N ALA A 126 20.46 7.52 -24.87
CA ALA A 126 21.62 8.29 -24.40
C ALA A 126 22.94 7.72 -24.91
N ALA A 127 23.14 6.39 -24.82
CA ALA A 127 24.34 5.73 -25.30
C ALA A 127 24.51 5.86 -26.83
N GLU A 128 23.43 5.72 -27.60
CA GLU A 128 23.45 5.91 -29.06
C GLU A 128 23.76 7.35 -29.45
N LYS A 129 23.23 8.33 -28.70
CA LYS A 129 23.56 9.74 -28.90
C LYS A 129 25.05 10.02 -28.66
N GLU A 130 25.61 9.50 -27.56
CA GLU A 130 27.04 9.66 -27.24
C GLU A 130 27.94 9.07 -28.33
N LYS A 131 27.61 7.87 -28.85
CA LYS A 131 28.34 7.26 -29.97
C LYS A 131 28.29 8.12 -31.23
N ARG A 132 27.12 8.67 -31.57
CA ARG A 132 26.96 9.58 -32.73
C ARG A 132 27.79 10.85 -32.57
N GLU A 133 27.89 11.39 -31.35
CA GLU A 133 28.72 12.55 -31.05
C GLU A 133 30.22 12.23 -31.15
N LYS A 134 30.67 11.08 -30.64
CA LYS A 134 32.06 10.61 -30.79
C LYS A 134 32.42 10.38 -32.27
N LYS A 135 31.54 9.75 -33.06
CA LYS A 135 31.77 9.55 -34.51
C LYS A 135 31.91 10.88 -35.27
N LYS A 136 31.22 11.94 -34.84
CA LYS A 136 31.37 13.30 -35.39
C LYS A 136 32.72 13.93 -35.01
N GLN A 137 33.27 13.63 -33.83
CA GLN A 137 34.55 14.15 -33.36
C GLN A 137 35.74 13.45 -34.04
N ASP A 138 35.68 12.14 -34.24
CA ASP A 138 36.80 11.33 -34.77
C ASP A 138 36.94 11.34 -36.30
N GLY A 139 36.29 12.30 -36.99
CA GLY A 139 36.51 12.52 -38.42
C GLY A 139 35.93 11.45 -39.36
N GLY A 140 34.98 10.63 -38.90
CA GLY A 140 34.17 9.77 -39.77
C GLY A 140 34.94 8.69 -40.53
N VAL A 141 36.10 8.26 -40.05
CA VAL A 141 36.73 7.04 -40.58
C VAL A 141 35.78 5.89 -40.27
N ASP A 142 35.17 5.34 -41.31
CA ASP A 142 34.18 4.26 -41.29
C ASP A 142 34.84 2.92 -40.92
N GLY A 143 35.52 2.90 -39.78
CA GLY A 143 35.75 1.67 -39.04
C GLY A 143 34.38 1.18 -38.63
N SER A 144 33.82 0.26 -39.41
CA SER A 144 32.71 -0.59 -39.02
C SER A 144 33.12 -1.30 -37.73
N ALA A 145 32.97 -0.62 -36.61
CA ALA A 145 33.12 -1.20 -35.29
C ALA A 145 32.04 -2.27 -35.24
N GLU A 146 32.49 -3.51 -35.42
CA GLU A 146 31.69 -4.70 -35.38
C GLU A 146 30.85 -4.62 -34.11
N SER A 147 29.54 -4.36 -34.25
CA SER A 147 28.64 -4.23 -33.12
C SER A 147 28.74 -5.53 -32.34
N GLY A 148 29.30 -5.45 -31.13
CA GLY A 148 29.50 -6.63 -30.32
C GLY A 148 28.16 -7.29 -30.04
N VAL A 149 28.16 -8.62 -29.84
CA VAL A 149 26.95 -9.41 -29.55
C VAL A 149 26.08 -8.76 -28.45
N ARG A 150 26.70 -8.17 -27.42
CA ARG A 150 26.00 -7.45 -26.34
C ARG A 150 25.20 -6.25 -26.83
N GLU A 151 25.78 -5.46 -27.72
CA GLU A 151 25.14 -4.26 -28.28
C GLU A 151 23.96 -4.63 -29.17
N GLU A 152 24.12 -5.68 -29.98
CA GLU A 152 23.06 -6.22 -30.82
C GLU A 152 21.89 -6.76 -29.97
N VAL A 153 22.16 -7.53 -28.92
CA VAL A 153 21.13 -8.02 -28.00
C VAL A 153 20.42 -6.86 -27.29
N LEU A 154 21.15 -5.83 -26.86
CA LEU A 154 20.57 -4.65 -26.23
C LEU A 154 19.65 -3.89 -27.20
N ARG A 155 20.06 -3.69 -28.45
CA ARG A 155 19.25 -3.06 -29.50
C ARG A 155 17.94 -3.82 -29.72
N ILE A 156 18.01 -5.14 -29.85
CA ILE A 156 16.82 -6.00 -30.02
C ILE A 156 15.91 -5.94 -28.79
N ARG A 157 16.48 -6.01 -27.58
CA ARG A 157 15.71 -5.87 -26.33
C ARG A 157 14.97 -4.54 -26.26
N VAL A 158 15.64 -3.43 -26.61
CA VAL A 158 15.01 -2.10 -26.60
C VAL A 158 13.87 -2.03 -27.61
N ALA A 159 14.05 -2.57 -28.82
CA ALA A 159 12.96 -2.68 -29.79
C ALA A 159 11.77 -3.48 -29.25
N PHE A 160 12.04 -4.59 -28.55
CA PHE A 160 11.00 -5.41 -27.91
C PHE A 160 10.27 -4.67 -26.78
N VAL A 161 11.01 -4.01 -25.89
CA VAL A 161 10.45 -3.18 -24.80
C VAL A 161 9.60 -2.03 -25.37
N LYS A 162 10.04 -1.39 -26.46
CA LYS A 162 9.22 -0.39 -27.17
C LYS A 162 7.92 -0.99 -27.72
N GLY A 163 7.95 -2.24 -28.18
CA GLY A 163 6.73 -2.97 -28.55
C GLY A 163 5.76 -3.16 -27.37
N ILE A 164 6.27 -3.50 -26.19
CA ILE A 164 5.46 -3.59 -24.96
C ILE A 164 4.87 -2.21 -24.62
N LEU A 165 5.70 -1.16 -24.61
CA LEU A 165 5.29 0.20 -24.26
C LEU A 165 4.28 0.79 -25.26
N SER A 166 4.34 0.41 -26.53
CA SER A 166 3.38 0.84 -27.56
C SER A 166 2.01 0.15 -27.46
N GLU A 167 1.72 -0.56 -26.36
CA GLU A 167 0.52 -1.41 -26.19
C GLU A 167 0.41 -2.56 -27.21
N HIS A 168 1.51 -2.93 -27.88
CA HIS A 168 1.54 -4.06 -28.82
C HIS A 168 1.83 -5.40 -28.12
N GLY A 169 1.79 -5.45 -26.78
CA GLY A 169 2.10 -6.66 -26.01
C GLY A 169 1.28 -7.89 -26.42
N GLU A 170 -0.01 -7.72 -26.73
CA GLU A 170 -0.85 -8.81 -27.25
C GLU A 170 -0.38 -9.30 -28.64
N GLY A 171 0.09 -8.38 -29.49
CA GLY A 171 0.68 -8.71 -30.79
C GLY A 171 2.01 -9.45 -30.69
N LEU A 172 2.77 -9.22 -29.61
CA LEU A 172 4.02 -9.92 -29.32
C LEU A 172 3.80 -11.33 -28.77
N ALA A 173 2.68 -11.57 -28.08
CA ALA A 173 2.37 -12.82 -27.38
C ALA A 173 2.49 -14.07 -28.27
N GLY A 174 2.10 -13.96 -29.54
CA GLY A 174 2.14 -15.05 -30.51
C GLY A 174 3.50 -15.29 -31.16
N LEU A 175 4.49 -14.40 -30.96
CA LEU A 175 5.82 -14.53 -31.54
C LEU A 175 6.74 -15.30 -30.60
N SER A 176 7.65 -16.09 -31.16
CA SER A 176 8.84 -16.55 -30.46
C SER A 176 9.94 -15.49 -30.49
N PRO A 177 10.92 -15.53 -29.56
CA PRO A 177 12.14 -14.72 -29.66
C PRO A 177 12.81 -14.83 -31.04
N HIS A 178 12.88 -16.03 -31.62
CA HIS A 178 13.39 -16.25 -32.97
C HIS A 178 12.64 -15.45 -34.04
N GLU A 179 11.31 -15.52 -34.03
CA GLU A 179 10.49 -14.82 -35.02
C GLU A 179 10.55 -13.31 -34.88
N PHE A 180 10.60 -12.80 -33.64
CA PHE A 180 10.75 -11.37 -33.38
C PHE A 180 12.04 -10.84 -34.03
N VAL A 181 13.17 -11.53 -33.78
CA VAL A 181 14.48 -11.18 -34.34
C VAL A 181 14.49 -11.31 -35.86
N SER A 182 13.96 -12.41 -36.38
CA SER A 182 13.95 -12.68 -37.84
C SER A 182 13.13 -11.66 -38.62
N ARG A 183 12.10 -11.09 -38.01
CA ARG A 183 11.26 -10.05 -38.62
C ARG A 183 11.87 -8.65 -38.53
N GLY A 184 12.87 -8.44 -37.65
CA GLY A 184 13.50 -7.13 -37.46
C GLY A 184 12.50 -6.05 -37.07
N LEU A 185 11.55 -6.36 -36.18
CA LEU A 185 10.49 -5.44 -35.79
C LEU A 185 11.08 -4.25 -35.00
N GLU A 186 10.65 -3.05 -35.36
CA GLU A 186 10.98 -1.80 -34.66
C GLU A 186 9.70 -1.04 -34.33
N PHE A 187 9.72 -0.35 -33.19
CA PHE A 187 8.58 0.40 -32.67
C PHE A 187 9.03 1.80 -32.25
N VAL A 188 8.15 2.78 -32.45
CA VAL A 188 8.37 4.17 -32.04
C VAL A 188 7.48 4.44 -30.84
N VAL A 189 8.08 4.90 -29.75
CA VAL A 189 7.40 5.21 -28.49
C VAL A 189 7.76 6.62 -28.07
N ASP A 190 6.75 7.40 -27.68
CA ASP A 190 6.94 8.65 -26.98
C ASP A 190 7.12 8.36 -25.48
N LEU A 191 8.37 8.37 -25.01
CA LEU A 191 8.69 8.06 -23.61
C LEU A 191 8.14 9.12 -22.64
N ASP A 192 8.02 10.38 -23.08
CA ASP A 192 7.50 11.48 -22.25
C ASP A 192 6.03 11.26 -21.88
N SER A 193 5.29 10.51 -22.70
CA SER A 193 3.89 10.15 -22.43
C SER A 193 3.71 9.30 -21.17
N PHE A 194 4.76 8.63 -20.68
CA PHE A 194 4.71 7.83 -19.46
C PHE A 194 5.01 8.61 -18.19
N THR A 195 5.43 9.88 -18.27
CA THR A 195 5.80 10.69 -17.10
C THR A 195 4.65 10.77 -16.08
N GLU A 196 3.42 10.98 -16.55
CA GLU A 196 2.24 11.02 -15.67
C GLU A 196 2.03 9.67 -14.96
N ALA A 197 2.16 8.55 -15.68
CA ALA A 197 2.01 7.20 -15.10
C ALA A 197 3.11 6.89 -14.09
N LEU A 198 4.35 7.32 -14.34
CA LEU A 198 5.47 7.19 -13.40
C LEU A 198 5.23 8.04 -12.13
N CYS A 199 4.70 9.24 -12.27
CA CYS A 199 4.26 10.05 -11.12
C CYS A 199 3.09 9.41 -10.36
N GLU A 200 2.12 8.81 -11.06
CA GLU A 200 1.01 8.06 -10.43
C GLU A 200 1.54 6.85 -9.65
N GLN A 201 2.62 6.22 -10.09
CA GLN A 201 3.35 5.18 -9.36
C GLN A 201 4.35 5.75 -8.34
N GLY A 202 4.39 7.07 -8.12
CA GLY A 202 5.30 7.77 -7.22
C GLY A 202 6.79 7.65 -7.58
N ILE A 203 7.15 7.20 -8.76
CA ILE A 203 8.55 6.95 -9.15
C ILE A 203 9.25 8.26 -9.47
N ASP A 204 8.53 9.22 -10.06
CA ASP A 204 9.04 10.54 -10.39
C ASP A 204 8.27 11.62 -9.60
N ASP A 205 8.95 12.26 -8.65
CA ASP A 205 8.39 13.36 -7.85
C ASP A 205 8.60 14.74 -8.54
N SER A 206 9.34 14.80 -9.66
CA SER A 206 9.77 16.06 -10.28
C SER A 206 8.60 16.94 -10.78
N LEU A 207 7.51 16.34 -11.26
CA LEU A 207 6.31 17.06 -11.69
C LEU A 207 5.52 17.69 -10.52
N LEU A 208 5.63 17.15 -9.30
CA LEU A 208 4.95 17.71 -8.12
C LEU A 208 5.66 18.97 -7.61
N GLU A 209 6.98 19.09 -7.82
CA GLU A 209 7.75 20.28 -7.46
C GLU A 209 7.49 21.44 -8.45
N GLY A 210 7.37 21.15 -9.75
CA GLY A 210 7.12 22.17 -10.79
C GLY A 210 5.69 22.76 -10.79
N LYS A 211 4.68 22.02 -10.29
CA LYS A 211 3.28 22.52 -10.23
C LYS A 211 3.00 23.41 -9.02
N LYS A 212 3.81 23.37 -7.96
CA LYS A 212 3.67 24.28 -6.80
C LYS A 212 4.05 25.72 -7.14
N THR A 213 4.93 25.95 -8.13
CA THR A 213 5.36 27.29 -8.55
C THR A 213 4.38 27.99 -9.50
N LEU A 214 3.43 27.27 -10.11
CA LEU A 214 2.46 27.87 -11.04
C LEU A 214 1.07 28.14 -10.44
N ARG A 215 0.84 27.82 -9.16
CA ARG A 215 -0.44 28.09 -8.46
C ARG A 215 -0.37 29.14 -7.35
N GLY A 216 0.77 29.84 -7.21
CA GLY A 216 0.94 30.97 -6.31
C GLY A 216 0.96 32.29 -7.08
N GLY A 217 -0.19 32.73 -7.60
CA GLY A 217 -0.20 33.92 -8.45
C GLY A 217 -1.58 34.47 -8.83
N VAL A 218 -2.58 34.44 -7.94
CA VAL A 218 -3.77 35.30 -8.08
C VAL A 218 -4.28 35.72 -6.69
N GLY A 219 -4.00 36.97 -6.31
CA GLY A 219 -4.97 37.81 -5.61
C GLY A 219 -4.95 37.89 -4.07
N GLU A 220 -3.83 38.28 -3.46
CA GLU A 220 -3.91 39.05 -2.22
C GLU A 220 -4.35 40.49 -2.56
N SER A 221 -5.64 40.78 -2.32
CA SER A 221 -6.15 42.14 -2.18
C SER A 221 -6.54 42.33 -0.72
N GLY A 222 -5.72 43.12 -0.02
CA GLY A 222 -5.85 43.34 1.40
C GLY A 222 -7.09 44.13 1.81
N TYR A 223 -7.44 43.97 3.09
CA TYR A 223 -7.90 45.07 3.91
C TYR A 223 -7.19 45.01 5.25
N SER A 224 -6.56 46.14 5.56
CA SER A 224 -5.79 46.40 6.76
C SER A 224 -6.66 46.44 8.01
N SER A 225 -5.99 46.13 9.10
CA SER A 225 -6.32 46.41 10.48
C SER A 225 -6.91 47.80 10.71
N ALA A 226 -7.90 47.87 11.59
CA ALA A 226 -8.15 49.05 12.40
C ALA A 226 -8.48 48.62 13.84
N SER A 227 -7.51 48.84 14.73
CA SER A 227 -7.73 48.92 16.16
C SER A 227 -8.58 50.16 16.46
N GLY A 228 -9.68 49.96 17.19
CA GLY A 228 -10.54 51.04 17.69
C GLY A 228 -10.94 50.74 19.12
N VAL A 229 -10.23 51.38 20.06
CA VAL A 229 -10.55 51.48 21.48
C VAL A 229 -11.84 52.29 21.63
N THR A 230 -12.88 51.74 22.28
CA THR A 230 -13.84 52.53 23.06
C THR A 230 -14.32 51.76 24.28
N SER A 231 -14.09 52.40 25.42
CA SER A 231 -14.57 52.05 26.75
C SER A 231 -16.07 52.30 26.91
N GLY A 232 -16.72 51.50 27.77
CA GLY A 232 -17.86 51.94 28.58
C GLY A 232 -19.24 51.44 28.15
N ALA A 233 -19.76 50.43 28.85
CA ALA A 233 -21.01 50.49 29.62
C ALA A 233 -21.41 49.09 30.13
N GLN A 234 -21.40 48.93 31.46
CA GLN A 234 -22.07 47.84 32.16
C GLN A 234 -23.58 48.11 32.20
N SER A 235 -24.41 47.09 31.93
CA SER A 235 -25.55 46.68 32.79
C SER A 235 -26.31 45.47 32.21
N PRO A 236 -27.10 44.74 33.03
CA PRO A 236 -27.15 43.28 33.03
C PRO A 236 -28.44 42.71 32.41
N SER A 237 -28.54 41.37 32.45
CA SER A 237 -29.71 40.51 32.18
C SER A 237 -29.81 39.95 30.75
N ASN A 238 -29.50 38.67 30.58
CA ASN A 238 -30.46 37.59 30.81
C ASN A 238 -29.78 36.24 30.54
N GLY A 239 -29.89 35.34 31.53
CA GLY A 239 -29.41 33.97 31.43
C GLY A 239 -30.11 33.25 30.29
N ARG A 240 -29.33 32.86 29.28
CA ARG A 240 -29.74 31.87 28.30
C ARG A 240 -29.39 30.51 28.91
N PRO A 241 -30.35 29.62 29.20
CA PRO A 241 -30.05 28.31 29.72
C PRO A 241 -29.21 27.55 28.68
N SER A 242 -28.22 26.80 29.17
CA SER A 242 -27.46 25.84 28.39
C SER A 242 -28.43 24.91 27.63
N PRO A 243 -28.09 24.40 26.43
CA PRO A 243 -29.03 23.64 25.59
C PRO A 243 -29.43 22.26 26.14
N LEU A 244 -29.19 21.98 27.42
CA LEU A 244 -29.33 20.69 28.08
C LEU A 244 -30.02 20.90 29.43
N GLU A 245 -31.29 21.31 29.44
CA GLU A 245 -32.07 21.37 30.68
C GLU A 245 -33.42 20.65 30.50
N GLN A 246 -33.57 19.61 31.32
CA GLN A 246 -34.67 18.66 31.51
C GLN A 246 -34.66 17.42 30.60
N ASP A 247 -34.37 16.29 31.23
CA ASP A 247 -34.20 14.92 30.70
C ASP A 247 -32.88 14.64 29.95
N THR A 248 -31.76 14.85 30.67
CA THR A 248 -30.38 14.74 30.16
C THR A 248 -30.08 13.42 29.44
N ALA A 249 -30.63 12.29 29.89
CA ALA A 249 -30.39 10.99 29.25
C ALA A 249 -31.08 10.86 27.88
N ALA A 250 -32.34 11.29 27.78
CA ALA A 250 -33.10 11.23 26.53
C ALA A 250 -32.55 12.20 25.48
N GLU A 251 -32.10 13.38 25.92
CA GLU A 251 -31.52 14.39 25.06
C GLU A 251 -30.13 13.97 24.53
N VAL A 252 -29.28 13.42 25.40
CA VAL A 252 -27.98 12.82 24.99
C VAL A 252 -28.19 11.69 23.98
N SER A 253 -29.14 10.79 24.22
CA SER A 253 -29.48 9.71 23.29
C SER A 253 -29.93 10.25 21.92
N LYS A 254 -30.78 11.28 21.91
CA LYS A 254 -31.22 11.94 20.67
C LYS A 254 -30.06 12.57 19.88
N PHE A 255 -29.11 13.22 20.56
CA PHE A 255 -27.93 13.78 19.91
C PHE A 255 -26.98 12.71 19.40
N LEU A 256 -26.84 11.58 20.09
CA LEU A 256 -26.01 10.45 19.64
C LEU A 256 -26.60 9.76 18.40
N VAL A 257 -27.91 9.52 18.36
CA VAL A 257 -28.59 9.00 17.17
C VAL A 257 -28.39 9.93 15.98
N ARG A 258 -28.51 11.24 16.21
CA ARG A 258 -28.27 12.26 15.20
C ARG A 258 -26.81 12.30 14.73
N ALA A 259 -25.85 12.11 15.63
CA ALA A 259 -24.41 12.05 15.30
C ALA A 259 -24.04 10.88 14.39
N ILE A 260 -24.84 9.80 14.39
CA ILE A 260 -24.63 8.67 13.47
C ILE A 260 -25.01 9.07 12.04
N SER A 261 -26.02 9.93 11.86
CA SER A 261 -26.54 10.29 10.53
C SER A 261 -25.99 11.59 9.95
N GLU A 262 -25.56 12.54 10.79
CA GLU A 262 -25.10 13.86 10.32
C GLU A 262 -23.99 14.46 11.18
N GLU A 263 -23.24 15.40 10.60
CA GLU A 263 -22.22 16.18 11.30
C GLU A 263 -22.86 17.14 12.32
N LEU A 264 -22.43 17.04 13.58
CA LEU A 264 -22.88 17.93 14.64
C LEU A 264 -22.01 19.18 14.70
N ARG A 265 -22.62 20.31 15.05
CA ARG A 265 -21.89 21.57 15.27
C ARG A 265 -20.86 21.40 16.40
N PRO A 266 -19.66 22.01 16.29
CA PRO A 266 -18.58 21.85 17.29
C PRO A 266 -19.01 22.18 18.73
N ASN A 267 -19.87 23.19 18.91
CA ASN A 267 -20.38 23.56 20.23
C ASN A 267 -21.24 22.44 20.84
N VAL A 268 -22.04 21.75 20.03
CA VAL A 268 -22.87 20.62 20.46
C VAL A 268 -21.98 19.43 20.82
N VAL A 269 -20.98 19.13 19.99
CA VAL A 269 -19.99 18.08 20.26
C VAL A 269 -19.28 18.35 21.60
N ASN A 270 -18.78 19.56 21.83
CA ASN A 270 -18.09 19.92 23.06
C ASN A 270 -19.00 19.82 24.30
N SER A 271 -20.25 20.29 24.21
CA SER A 271 -21.22 20.16 25.29
C SER A 271 -21.58 18.70 25.58
N LEU A 272 -21.75 17.89 24.53
CA LEU A 272 -22.03 16.46 24.65
C LEU A 272 -20.86 15.73 25.31
N LEU A 273 -19.62 16.01 24.88
CA LEU A 273 -18.41 15.44 25.46
C LEU A 273 -18.22 15.83 26.93
N ALA A 274 -18.44 17.10 27.28
CA ALA A 274 -18.38 17.56 28.67
C ALA A 274 -19.39 16.82 29.55
N THR A 275 -20.60 16.59 29.02
CA THR A 275 -21.67 15.86 29.72
C THR A 275 -21.32 14.38 29.88
N LEU A 276 -20.85 13.72 28.82
CA LEU A 276 -20.45 12.30 28.85
C LEU A 276 -19.26 12.05 29.78
N LYS A 277 -18.28 12.95 29.82
CA LYS A 277 -17.15 12.87 30.77
C LYS A 277 -17.59 13.05 32.21
N SER A 278 -18.56 13.93 32.45
CA SER A 278 -19.12 14.18 33.79
C SER A 278 -20.06 13.07 34.25
N THR A 279 -20.70 12.35 33.34
CA THR A 279 -21.66 11.29 33.66
C THR A 279 -21.50 10.09 32.71
N PRO A 280 -20.47 9.24 32.90
CA PRO A 280 -20.17 8.11 32.01
C PRO A 280 -21.26 7.03 31.97
N SER A 281 -22.09 6.94 33.02
CA SER A 281 -23.20 5.98 33.10
C SER A 281 -24.25 6.18 31.99
N LEU A 282 -24.32 7.37 31.39
CA LEU A 282 -25.21 7.64 30.25
C LEU A 282 -24.84 6.83 28.99
N LEU A 283 -23.60 6.35 28.88
CA LEU A 283 -23.18 5.46 27.79
C LEU A 283 -23.65 4.01 27.97
N THR A 284 -24.12 3.64 29.16
CA THR A 284 -24.68 2.31 29.45
C THR A 284 -26.20 2.25 29.30
N THR A 285 -26.87 3.40 29.24
CA THR A 285 -28.32 3.52 29.03
C THR A 285 -28.69 3.94 27.60
N CYS A 286 -27.70 4.25 26.76
CA CYS A 286 -27.90 4.56 25.35
C CYS A 286 -28.01 3.29 24.49
N PRO A 287 -28.67 3.34 23.32
CA PRO A 287 -28.79 2.24 22.36
C PRO A 287 -27.46 1.89 21.65
N LEU A 288 -26.32 2.19 22.28
CA LEU A 288 -24.98 1.79 21.87
C LEU A 288 -24.58 0.43 22.45
N ASP A 289 -25.50 -0.26 23.13
CA ASP A 289 -25.27 -1.58 23.72
C ASP A 289 -24.75 -2.62 22.71
N TYR A 290 -25.03 -2.38 21.43
CA TYR A 290 -24.38 -3.03 20.30
C TYR A 290 -24.06 -1.95 19.28
N LEU A 291 -22.78 -1.61 19.11
CA LEU A 291 -22.30 -0.71 18.06
C LEU A 291 -21.94 -1.58 16.84
N PRO A 292 -22.88 -1.94 15.96
CA PRO A 292 -22.51 -2.68 14.76
C PRO A 292 -21.54 -1.85 13.93
N THR A 293 -20.69 -2.54 13.17
CA THR A 293 -19.63 -1.93 12.34
C THR A 293 -20.14 -0.77 11.49
N SER A 294 -21.35 -0.86 10.95
CA SER A 294 -21.97 0.20 10.13
C SER A 294 -22.29 1.47 10.92
N THR A 295 -22.81 1.33 12.15
CA THR A 295 -23.09 2.47 13.03
C THR A 295 -21.81 3.14 13.47
N LEU A 296 -20.79 2.35 13.84
CA LEU A 296 -19.48 2.85 14.24
C LEU A 296 -18.78 3.58 13.08
N ALA A 297 -18.80 2.98 11.88
CA ALA A 297 -18.26 3.60 10.67
C ALA A 297 -18.94 4.95 10.37
N SER A 298 -20.27 5.01 10.46
CA SER A 298 -21.03 6.24 10.23
C SER A 298 -20.69 7.32 11.26
N LEU A 299 -20.58 6.95 12.54
CA LEU A 299 -20.19 7.87 13.61
C LEU A 299 -18.77 8.42 13.41
N ILE A 300 -17.81 7.57 13.04
CA ILE A 300 -16.42 7.97 12.75
C ILE A 300 -16.35 8.86 11.51
N SER A 301 -17.16 8.56 10.49
CA SER A 301 -17.22 9.37 9.26
C SER A 301 -17.77 10.76 9.51
N ASN A 302 -18.88 10.86 10.25
CA ASN A 302 -19.61 12.11 10.44
C ASN A 302 -19.07 12.96 11.59
N ASN A 303 -18.60 12.33 12.68
CA ASN A 303 -18.19 13.01 13.90
C ASN A 303 -16.95 12.34 14.54
N PRO A 304 -15.76 12.42 13.90
CA PRO A 304 -14.57 11.66 14.31
C PRO A 304 -14.09 11.99 15.73
N VAL A 305 -14.15 13.26 16.13
CA VAL A 305 -13.74 13.69 17.49
C VAL A 305 -14.66 13.06 18.55
N LEU A 306 -15.96 13.08 18.31
CA LEU A 306 -16.95 12.49 19.22
C LEU A 306 -16.77 10.96 19.30
N ALA A 307 -16.59 10.31 18.15
CA ALA A 307 -16.40 8.87 18.07
C ALA A 307 -15.20 8.40 18.91
N ARG A 308 -14.04 9.09 18.77
CA ARG A 308 -12.82 8.78 19.52
C ARG A 308 -13.04 8.86 21.03
N GLU A 309 -13.61 9.95 21.51
CA GLU A 309 -13.82 10.14 22.95
C GLU A 309 -14.84 9.14 23.52
N ILE A 310 -15.89 8.80 22.76
CA ILE A 310 -16.84 7.76 23.17
C ILE A 310 -16.13 6.40 23.27
N LEU A 311 -15.32 6.03 22.28
CA LEU A 311 -14.54 4.79 22.30
C LEU A 311 -13.58 4.75 23.49
N LEU A 312 -12.93 5.86 23.82
CA LEU A 312 -12.07 5.95 24.99
C LEU A 312 -12.82 5.77 26.31
N LEU A 313 -14.00 6.37 26.45
CA LEU A 313 -14.83 6.20 27.63
C LEU A 313 -15.34 4.75 27.76
N LEU A 314 -15.65 4.08 26.65
CA LEU A 314 -16.12 2.70 26.63
C LEU A 314 -15.01 1.66 26.85
N LEU A 315 -13.79 1.96 26.40
CA LEU A 315 -12.63 1.07 26.53
C LEU A 315 -11.81 1.34 27.80
N SER A 316 -12.08 2.41 28.55
CA SER A 316 -11.39 2.66 29.82
C SER A 316 -11.87 1.71 30.92
N PRO A 317 -10.97 1.22 31.80
CA PRO A 317 -11.35 0.36 32.91
C PRO A 317 -12.28 1.10 33.89
N PRO A 318 -13.25 0.42 34.52
CA PRO A 318 -14.12 1.04 35.51
C PRO A 318 -13.30 1.50 36.73
N PRO A 319 -13.68 2.62 37.39
CA PRO A 319 -12.98 3.10 38.57
C PRO A 319 -13.02 2.05 39.70
N PRO A 320 -11.95 1.94 40.51
CA PRO A 320 -11.89 0.98 41.61
C PRO A 320 -13.03 1.25 42.60
N PRO A 321 -13.66 0.21 43.18
CA PRO A 321 -14.71 0.40 44.17
C PRO A 321 -14.17 1.16 45.39
N PRO A 322 -14.97 2.05 46.01
CA PRO A 322 -14.53 2.78 47.19
C PRO A 322 -14.18 1.80 48.32
N PRO A 323 -13.16 2.09 49.15
CA PRO A 323 -12.77 1.21 50.25
C PRO A 323 -13.95 1.09 51.22
N THR A 324 -14.53 -0.11 51.29
CA THR A 324 -15.54 -0.45 52.29
C THR A 324 -14.90 -0.38 53.67
N THR A 325 -15.22 0.68 54.41
CA THR A 325 -14.93 0.80 55.84
C THR A 325 -15.56 -0.38 56.57
N THR A 326 -14.72 -1.36 56.90
CA THR A 326 -15.11 -2.55 57.65
C THR A 326 -15.21 -2.13 59.11
N THR A 327 -16.43 -1.80 59.56
CA THR A 327 -16.72 -1.64 60.99
C THR A 327 -17.05 -3.00 61.56
N THR A 328 -16.17 -3.47 62.44
CA THR A 328 -16.30 -4.64 63.30
C THR A 328 -17.56 -4.59 64.18
N SER A 329 -18.37 -5.66 64.18
CA SER A 329 -18.98 -6.17 65.42
C SER A 329 -19.25 -7.68 65.36
N THR A 330 -18.61 -8.36 66.29
CA THR A 330 -18.76 -9.75 66.77
C THR A 330 -20.18 -10.31 66.87
N THR A 331 -20.39 -11.59 66.54
CA THR A 331 -20.82 -12.71 67.43
C THR A 331 -20.76 -14.04 66.65
N PRO A 332 -20.30 -15.20 67.20
CA PRO A 332 -20.18 -16.45 66.46
C PRO A 332 -21.34 -17.43 66.73
N THR A 333 -21.83 -18.08 65.67
CA THR A 333 -22.55 -19.37 65.75
C THR A 333 -22.20 -20.21 64.52
N PRO A 334 -21.98 -21.54 64.66
CA PRO A 334 -21.57 -22.40 63.56
C PRO A 334 -22.78 -23.18 63.02
N ASP A 335 -23.13 -23.00 61.75
CA ASP A 335 -23.49 -24.12 60.85
C ASP A 335 -23.88 -23.63 59.45
N SER A 336 -23.71 -24.54 58.49
CA SER A 336 -24.27 -24.52 57.12
C SER A 336 -23.41 -23.95 55.98
N THR A 337 -22.75 -24.89 55.29
CA THR A 337 -22.75 -25.10 53.83
C THR A 337 -22.26 -23.98 52.89
N PRO A 338 -21.29 -24.24 51.99
CA PRO A 338 -20.79 -23.23 51.06
C PRO A 338 -21.77 -23.06 49.88
N PRO A 339 -22.12 -21.83 49.44
CA PRO A 339 -22.73 -21.65 48.13
C PRO A 339 -21.62 -21.58 47.07
N LEU A 340 -21.81 -22.36 46.01
CA LEU A 340 -21.07 -22.27 44.76
C LEU A 340 -21.04 -20.81 44.27
N SER A 341 -19.84 -20.27 44.13
CA SER A 341 -19.54 -19.06 43.37
C SER A 341 -19.76 -19.32 41.87
N SER A 342 -20.99 -19.09 41.40
CA SER A 342 -21.25 -18.89 39.97
C SER A 342 -20.73 -17.50 39.58
N THR A 343 -19.51 -17.50 39.03
CA THR A 343 -18.92 -16.33 38.37
C THR A 343 -19.67 -16.12 37.06
N THR A 344 -20.62 -15.20 37.07
CA THR A 344 -21.17 -14.60 35.85
C THR A 344 -20.06 -13.77 35.20
N PRO A 345 -19.68 -14.02 33.93
CA PRO A 345 -18.77 -13.11 33.23
C PRO A 345 -19.46 -11.75 33.14
N SER A 346 -18.81 -10.73 33.71
CA SER A 346 -19.30 -9.35 33.75
C SER A 346 -19.64 -8.84 32.35
N SER A 347 -20.86 -8.35 32.14
CA SER A 347 -21.39 -7.82 30.86
C SER A 347 -20.48 -6.80 30.17
N THR A 348 -19.63 -6.12 30.93
CA THR A 348 -18.62 -5.16 30.46
C THR A 348 -17.51 -5.78 29.61
N SER A 349 -17.09 -7.01 29.92
CA SER A 349 -16.04 -7.71 29.17
C SER A 349 -16.53 -8.14 27.78
N HIS A 350 -17.76 -8.64 27.70
CA HIS A 350 -18.40 -8.99 26.44
C HIS A 350 -18.56 -7.76 25.52
N ARG A 351 -19.02 -6.64 26.09
CA ARG A 351 -19.18 -5.36 25.38
C ARG A 351 -17.86 -4.86 24.81
N ARG A 352 -16.79 -4.94 25.61
CA ARG A 352 -15.44 -4.57 25.17
C ARG A 352 -15.01 -5.39 23.95
N GLN A 353 -15.21 -6.71 23.99
CA GLN A 353 -14.84 -7.59 22.89
C GLN A 353 -15.63 -7.30 21.60
N GLU A 354 -16.92 -6.97 21.70
CA GLU A 354 -17.74 -6.61 20.54
C GLU A 354 -17.28 -5.29 19.89
N ILE A 355 -16.87 -4.30 20.68
CA ILE A 355 -16.32 -3.04 20.16
C ILE A 355 -15.02 -3.31 19.42
N LEU A 356 -14.11 -4.10 20.01
CA LEU A 356 -12.83 -4.45 19.37
C LEU A 356 -13.05 -5.23 18.08
N SER A 357 -14.00 -6.17 18.07
CA SER A 357 -14.40 -6.89 16.87
C SER A 357 -14.90 -5.91 15.80
N SER A 358 -15.81 -5.01 16.16
CA SER A 358 -16.38 -4.03 15.21
C SER A 358 -15.32 -3.07 14.64
N LEU A 359 -14.36 -2.63 15.48
CA LEU A 359 -13.22 -1.81 15.04
C LEU A 359 -12.37 -2.53 13.99
N SER A 360 -12.17 -3.84 14.14
CA SER A 360 -11.35 -4.63 13.21
C SER A 360 -11.96 -4.76 11.80
N PHE A 361 -13.28 -4.64 11.67
CA PHE A 361 -14.01 -4.72 10.39
C PHE A 361 -14.32 -3.36 9.77
N LEU A 362 -13.81 -2.25 10.32
CA LEU A 362 -14.00 -0.94 9.73
C LEU A 362 -13.27 -0.83 8.38
N THR A 363 -13.89 -0.16 7.42
CA THR A 363 -13.21 0.21 6.17
C THR A 363 -12.07 1.18 6.50
N PRO A 364 -10.85 0.98 5.96
CA PRO A 364 -9.67 1.80 6.24
C PRO A 364 -9.74 3.17 5.55
N THR A 365 -10.66 3.99 6.04
CA THR A 365 -10.75 5.42 5.73
C THR A 365 -9.76 6.20 6.60
N LEU A 366 -9.44 7.43 6.20
CA LEU A 366 -8.55 8.30 6.98
C LEU A 366 -9.01 8.46 8.44
N ASN A 367 -10.31 8.68 8.67
CA ASN A 367 -10.85 8.85 10.02
C ASN A 367 -10.80 7.56 10.85
N ALA A 368 -11.02 6.40 10.22
CA ALA A 368 -10.92 5.10 10.89
C ALA A 368 -9.47 4.80 11.30
N LEU A 369 -8.51 5.03 10.40
CA LEU A 369 -7.08 4.85 10.66
C LEU A 369 -6.58 5.79 11.75
N GLU A 370 -6.96 7.07 11.70
CA GLU A 370 -6.61 8.02 12.75
C GLU A 370 -7.18 7.59 14.11
N THR A 371 -8.45 7.15 14.14
CA THR A 371 -9.10 6.66 15.35
C THR A 371 -8.38 5.47 15.94
N ILE A 372 -8.09 4.45 15.13
CA ILE A 372 -7.38 3.24 15.58
C ILE A 372 -5.95 3.58 16.00
N ASN A 373 -5.23 4.42 15.24
CA ASN A 373 -3.88 4.85 15.57
C ASN A 373 -3.85 5.58 16.93
N ILE A 374 -4.80 6.47 17.22
CA ILE A 374 -4.90 7.15 18.52
C ILE A 374 -5.19 6.15 19.64
N LEU A 375 -6.14 5.24 19.45
CA LEU A 375 -6.47 4.21 20.44
C LEU A 375 -5.25 3.35 20.79
N ILE A 376 -4.45 2.99 19.80
CA ILE A 376 -3.28 2.12 19.97
C ILE A 376 -2.07 2.89 20.53
N THR A 377 -1.76 4.07 19.99
CA THR A 377 -0.49 4.78 20.27
C THR A 377 -0.58 5.79 21.40
N GLN A 378 -1.73 6.45 21.58
CA GLN A 378 -1.86 7.58 22.49
C GLN A 378 -2.59 7.22 23.78
N THR A 379 -3.21 6.03 23.84
CA THR A 379 -4.06 5.67 24.98
C THR A 379 -3.66 4.34 25.58
N SER A 380 -3.63 4.26 26.91
CA SER A 380 -3.47 3.02 27.66
C SER A 380 -4.78 2.25 27.80
N ALA A 381 -5.74 2.49 26.88
CA ALA A 381 -7.06 1.89 26.93
C ALA A 381 -7.05 0.43 26.46
N LEU A 382 -6.07 0.04 25.65
CA LEU A 382 -5.90 -1.31 25.11
C LEU A 382 -4.74 -2.01 25.83
N THR A 383 -4.91 -3.30 26.11
CA THR A 383 -3.77 -4.16 26.46
C THR A 383 -2.95 -4.45 25.19
N LYS A 384 -1.70 -4.89 25.37
CA LYS A 384 -0.83 -5.23 24.24
C LYS A 384 -1.47 -6.29 23.33
N ASP A 385 -2.00 -7.36 23.91
CA ASP A 385 -2.61 -8.46 23.16
C ASP A 385 -3.85 -8.01 22.37
N GLU A 386 -4.65 -7.10 22.92
CA GLU A 386 -5.82 -6.54 22.22
C GLU A 386 -5.41 -5.61 21.07
N ALA A 387 -4.35 -4.81 21.27
CA ALA A 387 -3.81 -3.96 20.21
C ALA A 387 -3.24 -4.82 19.07
N ASP A 388 -2.45 -5.85 19.38
CA ASP A 388 -1.87 -6.77 18.41
C ASP A 388 -2.99 -7.45 17.59
N LEU A 389 -3.98 -8.03 18.26
CA LEU A 389 -5.12 -8.69 17.59
C LEU A 389 -5.92 -7.72 16.71
N LEU A 390 -6.13 -6.48 17.17
CA LEU A 390 -6.82 -5.45 16.40
C LEU A 390 -6.03 -5.09 15.14
N ILE A 391 -4.71 -4.89 15.25
CA ILE A 391 -3.84 -4.53 14.12
C ILE A 391 -3.90 -5.62 13.04
N HIS A 392 -3.68 -6.88 13.41
CA HIS A 392 -3.69 -8.01 12.48
C HIS A 392 -5.03 -8.14 11.74
N ASN A 393 -6.13 -8.16 12.49
CA ASN A 393 -7.46 -8.30 11.88
C ASN A 393 -7.82 -7.10 11.01
N PHE A 394 -7.50 -5.89 11.45
CA PHE A 394 -7.79 -4.67 10.71
C PHE A 394 -6.97 -4.57 9.42
N LEU A 395 -5.67 -4.91 9.44
CA LEU A 395 -4.84 -4.94 8.23
C LEU A 395 -5.32 -6.01 7.24
N SER A 396 -5.64 -7.21 7.73
CA SER A 396 -6.18 -8.30 6.90
C SER A 396 -7.50 -7.91 6.24
N ASN A 397 -8.43 -7.34 7.01
CA ASN A 397 -9.70 -6.84 6.49
C ASN A 397 -9.52 -5.66 5.52
N GLY A 398 -8.61 -4.74 5.83
CA GLY A 398 -8.30 -3.61 4.96
C GLY A 398 -7.71 -4.05 3.62
N THR A 399 -6.83 -5.04 3.64
CA THR A 399 -6.21 -5.64 2.43
C THR A 399 -7.27 -6.32 1.58
N ARG A 400 -8.13 -7.14 2.18
CA ARG A 400 -9.26 -7.79 1.49
C ARG A 400 -10.24 -6.76 0.92
N SER A 401 -10.57 -5.72 1.70
CA SER A 401 -11.43 -4.63 1.22
C SER A 401 -10.85 -3.95 0.00
N ALA A 402 -9.52 -3.77 -0.06
CA ALA A 402 -8.86 -3.21 -1.23
C ALA A 402 -8.96 -4.15 -2.44
N GLU A 403 -8.79 -5.46 -2.28
CA GLU A 403 -8.96 -6.44 -3.37
C GLU A 403 -10.34 -6.35 -4.02
N GLU A 404 -11.40 -6.34 -3.20
CA GLU A 404 -12.79 -6.34 -3.66
C GLU A 404 -13.16 -5.06 -4.45
N MET A 405 -12.36 -3.98 -4.35
CA MET A 405 -12.59 -2.73 -5.11
C MET A 405 -12.39 -2.88 -6.63
N LEU A 406 -11.68 -3.91 -7.10
CA LEU A 406 -11.50 -4.18 -8.53
C LEU A 406 -12.50 -5.17 -9.11
N ASP A 407 -13.19 -5.93 -8.27
CA ASP A 407 -14.14 -6.96 -8.71
C ASP A 407 -15.50 -6.38 -9.15
N GLY A 408 -15.72 -5.07 -8.93
CA GLY A 408 -16.89 -4.36 -9.43
C GLY A 408 -16.85 -4.17 -10.94
N GLU A 409 -17.80 -4.79 -11.64
CA GLU A 409 -17.95 -4.79 -13.10
C GLU A 409 -17.61 -3.44 -13.77
N TYR A 410 -16.66 -3.53 -14.70
CA TYR A 410 -16.25 -2.55 -15.69
C TYR A 410 -17.37 -1.60 -16.15
N HIS A 411 -17.42 -0.37 -15.60
CA HIS A 411 -18.14 0.71 -16.29
C HIS A 411 -17.60 2.14 -16.12
N ASP A 412 -16.55 2.38 -15.30
CA ASP A 412 -15.93 3.72 -15.24
C ASP A 412 -14.40 3.65 -15.20
N GLY A 413 -13.77 4.05 -16.32
CA GLY A 413 -12.35 3.90 -16.63
C GLY A 413 -11.42 4.61 -15.64
N GLY A 414 -10.96 3.88 -14.63
CA GLY A 414 -9.83 4.26 -13.76
C GLY A 414 -10.20 4.75 -12.36
N SER A 415 -11.48 5.02 -12.08
CA SER A 415 -11.94 5.50 -10.76
C SER A 415 -11.69 4.46 -9.65
N GLY A 416 -12.09 3.20 -9.89
CA GLY A 416 -11.89 2.11 -8.92
C GLY A 416 -10.41 1.81 -8.62
N LYS A 417 -9.56 1.80 -9.66
CA LYS A 417 -8.10 1.60 -9.51
C LYS A 417 -7.45 2.70 -8.66
N ARG A 418 -7.82 3.96 -8.87
CA ARG A 418 -7.32 5.09 -8.06
C ARG A 418 -7.78 5.00 -6.61
N ALA A 419 -9.04 4.64 -6.40
CA ALA A 419 -9.59 4.48 -5.06
C ALA A 419 -8.90 3.32 -4.30
N GLN A 420 -8.65 2.20 -4.98
CA GLN A 420 -7.88 1.08 -4.43
C GLN A 420 -6.45 1.48 -4.08
N ALA A 421 -5.73 2.12 -5.00
CA ALA A 421 -4.37 2.59 -4.75
C ALA A 421 -4.32 3.51 -3.52
N ARG A 422 -5.26 4.45 -3.40
CA ARG A 422 -5.37 5.34 -2.24
C ARG A 422 -5.63 4.58 -0.93
N GLN A 423 -6.46 3.54 -0.94
CA GLN A 423 -6.73 2.74 0.25
C GLN A 423 -5.47 1.97 0.70
N VAL A 424 -4.74 1.37 -0.25
CA VAL A 424 -3.47 0.69 0.02
C VAL A 424 -2.43 1.65 0.57
N GLN A 425 -2.33 2.85 0.01
CA GLN A 425 -1.44 3.91 0.52
C GLN A 425 -1.73 4.24 1.98
N LEU A 426 -3.02 4.42 2.32
CA LEU A 426 -3.45 4.69 3.68
C LEU A 426 -3.10 3.54 4.64
N LEU A 427 -3.27 2.28 4.22
CA LEU A 427 -2.84 1.10 5.00
C LEU A 427 -1.32 1.09 5.22
N CYS A 428 -0.54 1.38 4.18
CA CYS A 428 0.92 1.42 4.29
C CYS A 428 1.39 2.52 5.25
N LEU A 429 0.81 3.73 5.14
CA LEU A 429 1.10 4.84 6.06
C LEU A 429 0.71 4.51 7.49
N PHE A 430 -0.39 3.79 7.70
CA PHE A 430 -0.81 3.33 9.02
C PHE A 430 0.20 2.36 9.62
N VAL A 431 0.66 1.34 8.89
CA VAL A 431 1.73 0.44 9.35
C VAL A 431 2.99 1.23 9.70
N GLN A 432 3.43 2.15 8.82
CA GLN A 432 4.59 2.99 9.09
C GLN A 432 4.42 3.90 10.32
N SER A 433 3.20 4.38 10.58
CA SER A 433 2.88 5.16 11.78
C SER A 433 3.08 4.30 13.04
N LEU A 434 2.55 3.08 13.06
CA LEU A 434 2.70 2.16 14.19
C LEU A 434 4.15 1.75 14.43
N VAL A 435 4.92 1.52 13.36
CA VAL A 435 6.36 1.23 13.44
C VAL A 435 7.13 2.44 14.00
N ARG A 436 6.86 3.66 13.54
CA ARG A 436 7.49 4.88 14.10
C ARG A 436 7.13 5.10 15.56
N ALA A 437 5.91 4.78 15.96
CA ALA A 437 5.47 4.86 17.34
C ALA A 437 6.09 3.76 18.23
N GLY A 438 6.77 2.76 17.65
CA GLY A 438 7.37 1.66 18.39
C GLY A 438 6.35 0.67 18.97
N VAL A 439 5.12 0.67 18.46
CA VAL A 439 4.07 -0.26 18.92
C VAL A 439 4.30 -1.64 18.34
N ILE A 440 4.66 -1.72 17.06
CA ILE A 440 4.93 -2.97 16.34
C ILE A 440 6.28 -2.89 15.63
N SER A 441 6.88 -4.04 15.38
CA SER A 441 7.96 -4.19 14.40
C SER A 441 7.38 -4.72 13.08
N LEU A 442 8.13 -4.52 11.98
CA LEU A 442 7.77 -5.10 10.68
C LEU A 442 7.73 -6.63 10.68
N GLN A 443 8.43 -7.27 11.62
CA GLN A 443 8.41 -8.73 11.78
C GLN A 443 7.12 -9.21 12.42
N ASP A 444 6.51 -8.40 13.30
CA ASP A 444 5.26 -8.77 13.95
C ASP A 444 4.12 -8.86 12.93
N VAL A 445 4.10 -7.96 11.93
CA VAL A 445 3.08 -7.91 10.85
C VAL A 445 3.58 -8.43 9.51
N TYR A 446 4.54 -9.37 9.52
CA TYR A 446 5.21 -9.85 8.31
C TYR A 446 4.22 -10.32 7.23
N TYR A 447 3.22 -11.13 7.60
CA TYR A 447 2.29 -11.73 6.65
C TYR A 447 1.34 -10.70 6.03
N GLU A 448 0.89 -9.72 6.82
CA GLU A 448 0.04 -8.63 6.34
C GLU A 448 0.79 -7.72 5.37
N VAL A 449 2.05 -7.38 5.71
CA VAL A 449 2.89 -6.56 4.83
C VAL A 449 3.28 -7.33 3.57
N GLN A 450 3.55 -8.63 3.66
CA GLN A 450 3.76 -9.49 2.51
C GLN A 450 2.54 -9.48 1.59
N MET A 451 1.35 -9.67 2.15
CA MET A 451 0.10 -9.67 1.38
C MET A 451 -0.13 -8.33 0.68
N LEU A 452 0.08 -7.21 1.37
CA LEU A 452 0.01 -5.87 0.80
C LEU A 452 1.03 -5.67 -0.33
N GLY A 453 2.30 -6.03 -0.10
CA GLY A 453 3.38 -5.85 -1.06
C GLY A 453 3.22 -6.71 -2.32
N VAL A 454 2.80 -7.97 -2.15
CA VAL A 454 2.60 -8.93 -3.25
C VAL A 454 1.39 -8.54 -4.09
N ARG A 455 0.24 -8.24 -3.45
CA ARG A 455 -1.02 -7.98 -4.17
C ARG A 455 -1.09 -6.58 -4.77
N PHE A 456 -0.47 -5.59 -4.12
CA PHE A 456 -0.52 -4.20 -4.54
C PHE A 456 0.85 -3.65 -4.93
N MET A 457 1.69 -4.47 -5.56
CA MET A 457 3.04 -4.05 -5.99
C MET A 457 3.02 -2.81 -6.90
N TYR A 458 1.94 -2.56 -7.63
CA TYR A 458 1.86 -1.35 -8.45
C TYR A 458 1.81 -0.06 -7.62
N VAL A 459 1.53 -0.13 -6.31
CA VAL A 459 1.54 0.99 -5.36
C VAL A 459 2.94 1.14 -4.77
N LYS A 460 3.54 2.33 -4.90
CA LYS A 460 4.88 2.64 -4.37
C LYS A 460 5.03 2.30 -2.90
N GLU A 461 4.09 2.77 -2.10
CA GLU A 461 4.13 2.65 -0.65
C GLU A 461 4.10 1.19 -0.20
N ALA A 462 3.36 0.33 -0.91
CA ALA A 462 3.35 -1.11 -0.66
C ALA A 462 4.70 -1.74 -0.99
N ARG A 463 5.32 -1.36 -2.12
CA ARG A 463 6.68 -1.82 -2.49
C ARG A 463 7.73 -1.39 -1.49
N GLU A 464 7.70 -0.13 -1.07
CA GLU A 464 8.65 0.43 -0.12
C GLU A 464 8.50 -0.19 1.26
N LEU A 465 7.26 -0.40 1.71
CA LEU A 465 6.99 -1.05 2.98
C LEU A 465 7.52 -2.49 2.97
N TRP A 466 7.25 -3.24 1.91
CA TRP A 466 7.75 -4.61 1.76
C TRP A 466 9.28 -4.67 1.64
N ARG A 467 9.90 -3.67 0.98
CA ARG A 467 11.37 -3.49 0.98
C ARG A 467 11.94 -3.42 2.38
N GLY A 468 11.30 -2.67 3.27
CA GLY A 468 11.71 -2.59 4.67
C GLY A 468 11.67 -3.94 5.41
N VAL A 469 10.86 -4.89 4.95
CA VAL A 469 10.75 -6.23 5.56
C VAL A 469 11.84 -7.17 5.08
N CYS A 470 12.15 -7.20 3.78
CA CYS A 470 13.06 -8.20 3.22
C CYS A 470 14.55 -7.85 3.33
N GLY A 471 14.91 -6.62 3.71
CA GLY A 471 16.30 -6.16 3.81
C GLY A 471 16.82 -5.54 2.52
#